data_AF-A0A944X9J9-F1
#
_entry.id   AF-A0A944X9J9-F1
#
_cell.length_a   1.000
_cell.length_b   1.000
_cell.length_c   1.000
_cell.angle_alpha   90.00
_cell.angle_beta   90.00
_cell.angle_gamma   90.00
#
_symmetry.space_group_name_H-M   'P 1'
#
loop_
_entity.id
_entity.type
_entity.pdbx_description
1 polymer ?
#
loop_
_entity_poly.entity_id
_entity_poly.type
_entity_poly.pdbx_seq_one_letter_code
_entity_poly.pdbx_strand_id
1 'polypeptide(L)'
;MSAPSRYRVVRILGAVVVLALVVWVVGENLRSDDQGPSIRRQLAVARSGGDYHSRAGLAPDLQPATGTKARTLNAYYDLRAYAGAPPVIPHEVDAEMLKTQSCNICHERGGFVRRYNAYAPVTPHPTYGNCLQCHALPGTADLLTPSDWVSIRRPAIGRPALPGNPPPIPHTLQLREECLSCHAGPAAVAEVRTSHPERLNCRQCHVPRTVNDVYVRMAQR
;
A
#
# COMPACT_ATOMS: atom_id res chain seq x y z
N MET A 1 3.36 -51.48 39.42
CA MET A 1 2.99 -50.63 38.26
C MET A 1 2.01 -51.42 37.40
N SER A 2 0.71 -51.17 37.51
CA SER A 2 -0.31 -51.95 36.80
C SER A 2 -0.38 -51.50 35.34
N ALA A 3 -0.16 -52.43 34.41
CA ALA A 3 -0.26 -52.18 32.98
C ALA A 3 -1.65 -51.60 32.66
N PRO A 4 -1.75 -50.53 31.85
CA PRO A 4 -3.03 -49.99 31.47
C PRO A 4 -3.82 -51.07 30.73
N SER A 5 -5.09 -51.26 31.16
CA SER A 5 -6.04 -52.13 30.47
C SER A 5 -5.95 -51.89 28.97
N ARG A 6 -5.78 -52.97 28.17
CA ARG A 6 -5.69 -52.90 26.70
C ARG A 6 -6.82 -52.05 26.10
N TYR A 7 -7.96 -52.02 26.76
CA TYR A 7 -9.13 -51.21 26.42
C TYR A 7 -8.90 -49.69 26.53
N ARG A 8 -8.14 -49.23 27.52
CA ARG A 8 -7.78 -47.80 27.68
C ARG A 8 -6.80 -47.36 26.59
N VAL A 9 -5.83 -48.20 26.25
CA VAL A 9 -4.86 -47.91 25.18
C VAL A 9 -5.57 -47.79 23.83
N VAL A 10 -6.48 -48.72 23.52
CA VAL A 10 -7.27 -48.68 22.28
C VAL A 10 -8.16 -47.43 22.20
N ARG A 11 -8.79 -47.01 23.30
CA ARG A 11 -9.61 -45.78 23.33
C ARG A 11 -8.78 -44.51 23.10
N ILE A 12 -7.58 -44.43 23.69
CA ILE A 12 -6.70 -43.28 23.52
C ILE A 12 -6.20 -43.22 22.07
N LEU A 13 -5.74 -44.34 21.51
CA LEU A 13 -5.29 -44.39 20.11
C LEU A 13 -6.44 -44.06 19.14
N GLY A 14 -7.65 -44.57 19.40
CA GLY A 14 -8.84 -44.22 18.62
C GLY A 14 -9.15 -42.72 18.67
N ALA A 15 -9.10 -42.09 19.84
CA ALA A 15 -9.34 -40.65 19.99
C ALA A 15 -8.27 -39.81 19.27
N VAL A 16 -6.99 -40.22 19.33
CA VAL A 16 -5.89 -39.52 18.63
C VAL A 16 -6.06 -39.60 17.11
N VAL A 17 -6.43 -40.78 16.58
CA VAL A 17 -6.68 -40.95 15.14
C VAL A 17 -7.87 -40.12 14.67
N VAL A 18 -8.95 -40.07 15.44
CA VAL A 18 -10.11 -39.22 15.13
C VAL A 18 -9.72 -37.75 15.14
N LEU A 19 -8.96 -37.30 16.14
CA LEU A 19 -8.51 -35.90 16.21
C LEU A 19 -7.59 -35.54 15.04
N ALA A 20 -6.68 -36.44 14.66
CA ALA A 20 -5.81 -36.25 13.49
C ALA A 20 -6.62 -36.19 12.17
N LEU A 21 -7.66 -37.03 12.02
CA LEU A 21 -8.58 -37.00 10.88
C LEU A 21 -9.37 -35.69 10.82
N VAL A 22 -9.86 -35.21 11.96
CA VAL A 22 -10.58 -33.92 12.03
C VAL A 22 -9.64 -32.77 11.65
N VAL A 23 -8.41 -32.75 12.18
CA VAL A 23 -7.41 -31.73 11.82
C VAL A 23 -7.04 -31.82 10.34
N TRP A 24 -6.94 -33.02 9.76
CA TRP A 24 -6.65 -33.19 8.34
C TRP A 24 -7.81 -32.71 7.46
N VAL A 25 -9.05 -33.12 7.75
CA VAL A 25 -10.24 -32.71 6.97
C VAL A 25 -10.51 -31.21 7.11
N VAL A 26 -10.45 -30.67 8.32
CA VAL A 26 -10.62 -29.23 8.57
C VAL A 26 -9.44 -28.45 7.98
N GLY A 27 -8.22 -28.95 8.13
CA GLY A 27 -7.02 -28.34 7.56
C GLY A 27 -7.04 -28.27 6.03
N GLU A 28 -7.53 -29.31 5.36
CA GLU A 28 -7.67 -29.33 3.89
C GLU A 28 -8.82 -28.43 3.40
N ASN A 29 -9.92 -28.35 4.15
CA ASN A 29 -11.01 -27.39 3.88
C ASN A 29 -10.58 -25.93 4.12
N LEU A 30 -9.76 -25.66 5.13
CA LEU A 30 -9.22 -24.32 5.37
C LEU A 30 -8.12 -23.95 4.36
N ARG A 31 -7.29 -24.91 3.93
CA ARG A 31 -6.28 -24.70 2.87
C ARG A 31 -6.90 -24.43 1.50
N SER A 32 -8.08 -24.99 1.23
CA SER A 32 -8.80 -24.73 -0.03
C SER A 32 -9.42 -23.32 -0.08
N ASP A 33 -9.63 -22.66 1.05
CA ASP A 33 -9.98 -21.24 1.12
C ASP A 33 -8.77 -20.30 0.94
N ASP A 34 -7.55 -20.75 1.28
CA ASP A 34 -6.34 -19.91 1.20
C ASP A 34 -5.78 -19.77 -0.23
N GLN A 35 -6.24 -20.59 -1.19
CA GLN A 35 -5.93 -20.46 -2.63
C GLN A 35 -7.14 -20.62 -3.56
N GLY A 36 -8.35 -20.44 -3.01
CA GLY A 36 -9.62 -20.58 -3.71
C GLY A 36 -10.02 -19.34 -4.52
N PRO A 37 -11.25 -19.26 -5.06
CA PRO A 37 -11.70 -18.47 -6.23
C PRO A 37 -11.34 -16.97 -6.33
N SER A 38 -10.86 -16.32 -5.27
CA SER A 38 -10.42 -14.93 -5.25
C SER A 38 -9.24 -14.70 -6.20
N ILE A 39 -8.21 -15.54 -6.19
CA ILE A 39 -7.03 -15.37 -7.06
C ILE A 39 -7.38 -15.59 -8.53
N ARG A 40 -8.19 -16.62 -8.85
CA ARG A 40 -8.67 -16.86 -10.23
C ARG A 40 -9.57 -15.73 -10.74
N ARG A 41 -10.42 -15.18 -9.88
CA ARG A 41 -11.29 -14.03 -10.21
C ARG A 41 -10.51 -12.72 -10.31
N GLN A 42 -9.52 -12.50 -9.45
CA GLN A 42 -8.57 -11.38 -9.51
C GLN A 42 -7.71 -11.44 -10.79
N LEU A 43 -7.22 -12.63 -11.18
CA LEU A 43 -6.52 -12.82 -12.45
C LEU A 43 -7.46 -12.60 -13.65
N ALA A 44 -8.73 -12.99 -13.55
CA ALA A 44 -9.72 -12.75 -14.60
C ALA A 44 -10.05 -11.25 -14.76
N VAL A 45 -10.17 -10.49 -13.66
CA VAL A 45 -10.33 -9.03 -13.67
C VAL A 45 -9.07 -8.35 -14.26
N ALA A 46 -7.88 -8.75 -13.81
CA ALA A 46 -6.61 -8.25 -14.35
C ALA A 46 -6.44 -8.56 -15.85
N ARG A 47 -6.93 -9.72 -16.32
CA ARG A 47 -6.91 -10.12 -17.74
C ARG A 47 -7.99 -9.41 -18.57
N SER A 48 -9.16 -9.15 -17.99
CA SER A 48 -10.22 -8.38 -18.66
C SER A 48 -9.84 -6.92 -18.93
N GLY A 49 -8.81 -6.41 -18.23
CA GLY A 49 -8.27 -5.07 -18.43
C GLY A 49 -7.09 -4.95 -19.41
N GLY A 50 -6.56 -6.05 -19.98
CA GLY A 50 -5.55 -6.06 -21.06
C GLY A 50 -4.18 -5.39 -20.83
N ASP A 51 -4.03 -4.55 -19.80
CA ASP A 51 -3.09 -3.42 -19.81
C ASP A 51 -2.15 -3.32 -18.59
N TYR A 52 -2.20 -4.29 -17.68
CA TYR A 52 -1.44 -4.27 -16.43
C TYR A 52 -0.24 -5.22 -16.43
N HIS A 53 0.96 -4.67 -16.18
CA HIS A 53 2.20 -5.44 -16.01
C HIS A 53 2.64 -5.42 -14.54
N SER A 54 2.39 -6.53 -13.83
CA SER A 54 2.37 -6.65 -12.36
C SER A 54 3.71 -6.68 -11.62
N ARG A 55 4.84 -6.36 -12.26
CA ARG A 55 6.17 -6.65 -11.69
C ARG A 55 7.16 -5.50 -11.69
N ALA A 56 6.67 -4.27 -11.76
CA ALA A 56 7.50 -3.15 -12.15
C ALA A 56 7.45 -1.92 -11.24
N GLY A 57 6.44 -1.77 -10.38
CA GLY A 57 6.22 -0.50 -9.67
C GLY A 57 7.37 -0.08 -8.76
N LEU A 58 7.97 -1.05 -8.06
CA LEU A 58 9.03 -0.84 -7.07
C LEU A 58 10.44 -1.20 -7.56
N ALA A 59 10.58 -1.73 -8.78
CA ALA A 59 11.85 -2.22 -9.29
C ALA A 59 12.88 -1.07 -9.35
N PRO A 60 13.97 -1.11 -8.54
CA PRO A 60 14.98 -0.05 -8.43
C PRO A 60 15.59 0.43 -9.74
N ASP A 61 15.88 -0.54 -10.59
CA ASP A 61 16.61 -0.44 -11.85
C ASP A 61 15.67 -0.28 -13.05
N LEU A 62 14.36 -0.40 -12.82
CA LEU A 62 13.41 -0.27 -13.89
C LEU A 62 13.26 1.19 -14.31
N GLN A 63 13.71 1.47 -15.53
CA GLN A 63 13.40 2.73 -16.17
C GLN A 63 11.90 2.80 -16.48
N PRO A 64 11.25 3.95 -16.21
CA PRO A 64 9.87 4.14 -16.63
C PRO A 64 9.78 4.00 -18.15
N ALA A 65 8.72 3.34 -18.64
CA ALA A 65 8.51 3.21 -20.08
C ALA A 65 8.53 4.59 -20.77
N THR A 66 9.07 4.67 -21.99
CA THR A 66 9.23 5.91 -22.74
C THR A 66 7.90 6.65 -22.89
N GLY A 67 7.88 7.95 -22.58
CA GLY A 67 6.67 8.77 -22.65
C GLY A 67 5.67 8.56 -21.51
N THR A 68 5.99 7.75 -20.50
CA THR A 68 5.14 7.55 -19.32
C THR A 68 5.07 8.80 -18.46
N LYS A 69 3.88 9.13 -17.97
CA LYS A 69 3.68 10.21 -17.00
C LYS A 69 4.33 9.83 -15.66
N ALA A 70 5.38 10.55 -15.29
CA ALA A 70 6.00 10.41 -13.98
C ALA A 70 5.08 10.94 -12.88
N ARG A 71 5.09 10.28 -11.73
CA ARG A 71 4.45 10.78 -10.51
C ARG A 71 5.31 11.90 -9.92
N THR A 72 4.74 13.10 -9.81
CA THR A 72 5.43 14.28 -9.27
C THR A 72 5.00 14.58 -7.84
N LEU A 73 5.77 15.40 -7.14
CA LEU A 73 5.46 15.86 -5.80
C LEU A 73 4.22 16.74 -5.77
N ASN A 74 4.00 17.55 -6.82
CA ASN A 74 2.76 18.31 -6.98
C ASN A 74 1.56 17.37 -7.09
N ALA A 75 1.58 16.42 -8.04
CA ALA A 75 0.50 15.44 -8.18
C ALA A 75 0.27 14.61 -6.90
N TYR A 76 1.33 14.33 -6.13
CA TYR A 76 1.20 13.69 -4.82
C TYR A 76 0.37 14.54 -3.85
N TYR A 77 0.65 15.83 -3.72
CA TYR A 77 -0.05 16.69 -2.77
C TYR A 77 -1.42 17.15 -3.26
N ASP A 78 -1.62 17.31 -4.57
CA ASP A 78 -2.88 17.81 -5.14
C ASP A 78 -4.04 16.81 -4.94
N LEU A 79 -3.73 15.53 -4.73
CA LEU A 79 -4.71 14.50 -4.40
C LEU A 79 -5.05 14.44 -2.90
N ARG A 80 -4.52 15.34 -2.07
CA ARG A 80 -4.67 15.29 -0.62
C ARG A 80 -5.23 16.59 -0.08
N ALA A 81 -6.15 16.49 0.87
CA ALA A 81 -6.59 17.66 1.63
C ALA A 81 -5.39 18.31 2.34
N TYR A 82 -4.52 17.56 3.00
CA TYR A 82 -3.33 18.12 3.64
C TYR A 82 -2.14 17.16 3.59
N ALA A 83 -0.94 17.67 3.88
CA ALA A 83 0.24 16.81 3.95
C ALA A 83 0.04 15.73 5.03
N GLY A 84 -0.10 14.48 4.60
CA GLY A 84 -0.41 13.35 5.48
C GLY A 84 -1.84 12.80 5.35
N ALA A 85 -2.75 13.49 4.65
CA ALA A 85 -4.07 12.93 4.35
C ALA A 85 -3.96 11.72 3.39
N PRO A 86 -4.90 10.76 3.47
CA PRO A 86 -5.10 9.78 2.41
C PRO A 86 -5.39 10.49 1.08
N PRO A 87 -4.83 10.04 -0.05
CA PRO A 87 -5.14 10.59 -1.35
C PRO A 87 -6.56 10.21 -1.79
N VAL A 88 -7.24 11.12 -2.46
CA VAL A 88 -8.44 10.79 -3.25
C VAL A 88 -8.07 9.89 -4.42
N ILE A 89 -9.00 9.05 -4.86
CA ILE A 89 -8.81 8.15 -5.99
C ILE A 89 -8.94 8.99 -7.28
N PRO A 90 -7.88 9.16 -8.09
CA PRO A 90 -7.88 10.11 -9.21
C PRO A 90 -8.43 9.52 -10.52
N HIS A 91 -9.02 8.34 -10.46
CA HIS A 91 -9.45 7.59 -11.63
C HIS A 91 -10.75 6.84 -11.35
N GLU A 92 -11.42 6.44 -12.42
CA GLU A 92 -12.62 5.61 -12.31
C GLU A 92 -12.29 4.25 -11.71
N VAL A 93 -13.23 3.74 -10.90
CA VAL A 93 -13.19 2.40 -10.33
C VAL A 93 -14.49 1.72 -10.72
N ASP A 94 -14.41 0.53 -11.31
CA ASP A 94 -15.61 -0.18 -11.73
C ASP A 94 -16.42 -0.69 -10.52
N ALA A 95 -17.71 -0.93 -10.74
CA ALA A 95 -18.64 -1.30 -9.68
C ALA A 95 -18.28 -2.64 -9.00
N GLU A 96 -17.62 -3.56 -9.70
CA GLU A 96 -17.21 -4.84 -9.14
C GLU A 96 -15.99 -4.66 -8.23
N MET A 97 -15.03 -3.83 -8.62
CA MET A 97 -13.88 -3.48 -7.79
C MET A 97 -14.28 -2.71 -6.55
N LEU A 98 -15.29 -1.82 -6.63
CA LEU A 98 -15.85 -1.15 -5.45
C LEU A 98 -16.50 -2.13 -4.46
N LYS A 99 -17.23 -3.15 -4.96
CA LYS A 99 -17.86 -4.18 -4.13
C LYS A 99 -16.85 -5.13 -3.50
N THR A 100 -15.85 -5.54 -4.28
CA THR A 100 -14.85 -6.55 -3.87
C THR A 100 -13.64 -5.95 -3.17
N GLN A 101 -13.46 -4.62 -3.23
CA GLN A 101 -12.30 -3.89 -2.72
C GLN A 101 -10.97 -4.44 -3.23
N SER A 102 -10.95 -4.87 -4.48
CA SER A 102 -9.81 -5.54 -5.11
C SER A 102 -8.71 -4.57 -5.63
N CYS A 103 -8.55 -3.42 -4.96
CA CYS A 103 -7.60 -2.35 -5.33
C CYS A 103 -6.14 -2.85 -5.38
N ASN A 104 -5.81 -3.82 -4.51
CA ASN A 104 -4.48 -4.40 -4.41
C ASN A 104 -4.03 -5.14 -5.69
N ILE A 105 -4.95 -5.51 -6.60
CA ILE A 105 -4.58 -6.07 -7.92
C ILE A 105 -3.54 -5.18 -8.60
N CYS A 106 -3.72 -3.86 -8.54
CA CYS A 106 -2.80 -2.88 -9.12
C CYS A 106 -1.91 -2.20 -8.07
N HIS A 107 -2.41 -1.98 -6.85
CA HIS A 107 -1.73 -1.15 -5.86
C HIS A 107 -0.81 -1.90 -4.88
N GLU A 108 -0.84 -3.24 -4.80
CA GLU A 108 0.03 -3.98 -3.88
C GLU A 108 1.51 -3.91 -4.29
N ARG A 109 1.79 -4.09 -5.59
CA ARG A 109 3.16 -4.09 -6.14
C ARG A 109 3.36 -3.00 -7.19
N GLY A 110 2.31 -2.26 -7.50
CA GLY A 110 2.30 -1.30 -8.59
C GLY A 110 2.43 -1.99 -9.94
N GLY A 111 2.53 -1.19 -10.99
CA GLY A 111 2.71 -1.69 -12.34
C GLY A 111 2.28 -0.66 -13.36
N PHE A 112 2.76 -0.80 -14.59
CA PHE A 112 2.34 0.09 -15.67
C PHE A 112 0.89 -0.21 -16.05
N VAL A 113 0.09 0.85 -16.21
CA VAL A 113 -1.31 0.78 -16.61
C VAL A 113 -1.48 1.61 -17.89
N ARG A 114 -1.61 0.93 -19.04
CA ARG A 114 -1.61 1.57 -20.37
C ARG A 114 -2.69 2.63 -20.53
N ARG A 115 -3.93 2.35 -20.10
CA ARG A 115 -5.05 3.32 -20.17
C ARG A 115 -4.78 4.67 -19.48
N TYR A 116 -3.86 4.70 -18.51
CA TYR A 116 -3.46 5.93 -17.83
C TYR A 116 -2.07 6.44 -18.24
N ASN A 117 -1.36 5.69 -19.09
CA ASN A 117 0.03 5.92 -19.46
C ASN A 117 0.89 6.28 -18.22
N ALA A 118 0.70 5.52 -17.14
CA ALA A 118 1.25 5.79 -15.82
C ALA A 118 1.45 4.49 -15.03
N TYR A 119 2.34 4.52 -14.05
CA TYR A 119 2.50 3.43 -13.08
C TYR A 119 1.52 3.60 -11.92
N ALA A 120 0.81 2.53 -11.56
CA ALA A 120 0.00 2.49 -10.36
C ALA A 120 0.90 2.66 -9.12
N PRO A 121 0.60 3.63 -8.23
CA PRO A 121 1.37 3.82 -7.00
C PRO A 121 1.20 2.61 -6.08
N VAL A 122 2.27 2.26 -5.38
CA VAL A 122 2.21 1.18 -4.39
C VAL A 122 1.62 1.69 -3.08
N THR A 123 0.71 0.91 -2.51
CA THR A 123 0.17 1.19 -1.18
C THR A 123 1.22 0.87 -0.12
N PRO A 124 1.51 1.78 0.84
CA PRO A 124 2.41 1.47 1.95
C PRO A 124 1.78 0.50 2.97
N HIS A 125 0.50 0.16 2.82
CA HIS A 125 -0.29 -0.54 3.82
C HIS A 125 -1.24 -1.56 3.16
N PRO A 126 -0.71 -2.60 2.48
CA PRO A 126 -1.51 -3.53 1.65
C PRO A 126 -2.47 -4.41 2.47
N THR A 127 -2.22 -4.58 3.77
CA THR A 127 -3.05 -5.39 4.67
C THR A 127 -4.38 -4.71 5.04
N TYR A 128 -4.51 -3.39 4.85
CA TYR A 128 -5.76 -2.66 5.11
C TYR A 128 -6.68 -2.75 3.88
N GLY A 129 -7.39 -3.86 3.76
CA GLY A 129 -8.24 -4.18 2.59
C GLY A 129 -9.43 -3.25 2.37
N ASN A 130 -9.93 -2.59 3.42
CA ASN A 130 -11.06 -1.65 3.33
C ASN A 130 -10.62 -0.26 2.84
N CYS A 131 -10.07 -0.17 1.62
CA CYS A 131 -9.42 1.07 1.13
C CYS A 131 -10.35 2.30 1.17
N LEU A 132 -11.64 2.12 0.86
CA LEU A 132 -12.65 3.18 0.83
C LEU A 132 -13.01 3.75 2.21
N GLN A 133 -12.51 3.15 3.29
CA GLN A 133 -12.62 3.74 4.64
C GLN A 133 -11.85 5.07 4.72
N CYS A 134 -10.75 5.19 3.96
CA CYS A 134 -9.86 6.34 4.00
C CYS A 134 -9.74 7.03 2.64
N HIS A 135 -9.78 6.27 1.54
CA HIS A 135 -9.64 6.80 0.19
C HIS A 135 -10.99 7.11 -0.42
N ALA A 136 -11.32 8.39 -0.50
CA ALA A 136 -12.56 8.84 -1.13
C ALA A 136 -12.48 8.74 -2.66
N LEU A 137 -13.61 8.40 -3.27
CA LEU A 137 -13.83 8.64 -4.69
C LEU A 137 -13.83 10.15 -4.97
N PRO A 138 -13.49 10.57 -6.21
CA PRO A 138 -13.53 11.97 -6.55
C PRO A 138 -14.98 12.47 -6.43
N GLY A 139 -15.17 13.57 -5.69
CA GLY A 139 -16.47 14.23 -5.54
C GLY A 139 -16.86 15.03 -6.78
N THR A 140 -18.03 15.66 -6.73
CA THR A 140 -18.39 16.70 -7.70
C THR A 140 -17.45 17.90 -7.56
N ALA A 141 -17.18 18.60 -8.67
CA ALA A 141 -16.32 19.80 -8.63
C ALA A 141 -16.92 20.94 -7.78
N ASP A 142 -18.24 20.93 -7.58
CA ASP A 142 -18.95 22.00 -6.90
C ASP A 142 -19.01 21.77 -5.39
N LEU A 143 -18.65 22.83 -4.64
CA LEU A 143 -18.85 22.89 -3.20
C LEU A 143 -20.34 23.12 -2.91
N LEU A 144 -20.88 22.45 -1.89
CA LEU A 144 -22.23 22.71 -1.38
C LEU A 144 -22.37 24.15 -0.83
N THR A 145 -21.29 24.67 -0.25
CA THR A 145 -21.15 26.04 0.23
C THR A 145 -19.68 26.44 0.13
N PRO A 146 -19.34 27.73 -0.11
CA PRO A 146 -17.96 28.18 -0.14
C PRO A 146 -17.19 27.79 1.14
N SER A 147 -15.92 27.43 0.97
CA SER A 147 -15.03 27.07 2.07
C SER A 147 -13.77 27.93 2.03
N ASP A 148 -13.39 28.50 3.18
CA ASP A 148 -12.14 29.23 3.39
C ASP A 148 -10.99 28.29 3.84
N TRP A 149 -11.20 26.97 3.72
CA TRP A 149 -10.21 26.00 4.12
C TRP A 149 -8.89 26.25 3.38
N VAL A 150 -7.78 26.15 4.10
CA VAL A 150 -6.42 26.23 3.56
C VAL A 150 -5.59 25.10 4.17
N SER A 151 -4.73 24.48 3.34
CA SER A 151 -3.87 23.39 3.77
C SER A 151 -2.75 23.85 4.69
N ILE A 152 -2.17 22.89 5.41
CA ILE A 152 -0.90 23.11 6.10
C ILE A 152 0.23 23.24 5.06
N ARG A 153 1.27 24.03 5.39
CA ARG A 153 2.44 24.17 4.53
C ARG A 153 3.09 22.81 4.30
N ARG A 154 3.33 22.47 3.02
CA ARG A 154 4.03 21.25 2.62
C ARG A 154 5.41 21.19 3.29
N PRO A 155 5.82 20.04 3.89
CA PRO A 155 7.15 19.90 4.44
C PRO A 155 8.23 20.12 3.38
N ALA A 156 9.27 20.88 3.72
CA ALA A 156 10.42 21.05 2.85
C ALA A 156 11.23 19.73 2.76
N ILE A 157 11.65 19.38 1.55
CA ILE A 157 12.47 18.20 1.26
C ILE A 157 13.96 18.55 1.16
N GLY A 158 14.84 17.55 1.22
CA GLY A 158 16.26 17.74 0.89
C GLY A 158 17.01 18.70 1.82
N ARG A 159 16.70 18.70 3.12
CA ARG A 159 17.33 19.56 4.13
C ARG A 159 18.26 18.77 5.05
N PRO A 160 19.38 18.24 4.56
CA PRO A 160 20.33 17.55 5.43
C PRO A 160 20.92 18.55 6.43
N ALA A 161 21.29 18.07 7.62
CA ALA A 161 21.90 18.92 8.65
C ALA A 161 23.27 19.48 8.21
N LEU A 162 24.02 18.71 7.43
CA LEU A 162 25.32 19.06 6.84
C LEU A 162 25.40 18.54 5.40
N PRO A 163 26.26 19.11 4.54
CA PRO A 163 26.51 18.58 3.20
C PRO A 163 26.93 17.10 3.25
N GLY A 164 26.33 16.27 2.40
CA GLY A 164 26.58 14.83 2.34
C GLY A 164 25.80 13.98 3.34
N ASN A 165 25.15 14.59 4.35
CA ASN A 165 24.31 13.82 5.28
C ASN A 165 23.01 13.34 4.60
N PRO A 166 22.42 12.24 5.10
CA PRO A 166 21.08 11.82 4.68
C PRO A 166 20.04 12.92 4.98
N PRO A 167 19.07 13.17 4.09
CA PRO A 167 17.95 14.04 4.40
C PRO A 167 17.09 13.44 5.52
N PRO A 168 16.54 14.27 6.44
CA PRO A 168 15.64 13.78 7.47
C PRO A 168 14.28 13.38 6.88
N ILE A 169 13.53 12.54 7.59
CA ILE A 169 12.17 12.13 7.21
C ILE A 169 11.20 13.26 7.60
N PRO A 170 10.52 13.91 6.64
CA PRO A 170 9.74 15.12 6.91
C PRO A 170 8.26 14.84 7.22
N HIS A 171 7.87 13.57 7.39
CA HIS A 171 6.49 13.13 7.62
C HIS A 171 6.42 12.06 8.71
N THR A 172 5.20 11.78 9.19
CA THR A 172 4.96 10.68 10.12
C THR A 172 5.18 9.33 9.43
N LEU A 173 5.61 8.32 10.20
CA LEU A 173 5.77 6.97 9.67
C LEU A 173 4.49 6.13 9.74
N GLN A 174 3.52 6.55 10.55
CA GLN A 174 2.26 5.82 10.68
C GLN A 174 1.56 5.69 9.32
N LEU A 175 1.26 4.44 8.93
CA LEU A 175 0.70 4.06 7.63
C LEU A 175 1.60 4.43 6.43
N ARG A 176 2.91 4.58 6.67
CA ARG A 176 3.97 4.94 5.69
C ARG A 176 5.28 4.23 6.01
N GLU A 177 5.20 3.08 6.66
CA GLU A 177 6.34 2.31 7.16
C GLU A 177 7.09 1.65 5.99
N GLU A 178 6.38 1.28 4.92
CA GLU A 178 6.95 0.76 3.69
C GLU A 178 7.52 1.90 2.84
N CYS A 179 8.76 2.29 3.15
CA CYS A 179 9.43 3.45 2.55
C CYS A 179 9.52 3.35 1.03
N LEU A 180 9.77 2.15 0.49
CA LEU A 180 9.98 1.96 -0.94
C LEU A 180 8.71 2.21 -1.76
N SER A 181 7.53 2.13 -1.15
CA SER A 181 6.24 2.46 -1.80
C SER A 181 6.20 3.86 -2.44
N CYS A 182 6.95 4.81 -1.87
CA CYS A 182 7.03 6.19 -2.34
C CYS A 182 8.44 6.59 -2.80
N HIS A 183 9.47 5.81 -2.46
CA HIS A 183 10.87 6.13 -2.71
C HIS A 183 11.55 5.24 -3.76
N ALA A 184 10.95 4.13 -4.22
CA ALA A 184 11.58 3.21 -5.17
C ALA A 184 10.79 3.02 -6.48
N GLY A 185 11.54 2.84 -7.56
CA GLY A 185 11.00 2.48 -8.87
C GLY A 185 10.16 3.55 -9.57
N PRO A 186 9.58 3.23 -10.73
CA PRO A 186 8.86 4.18 -11.56
C PRO A 186 7.49 4.61 -10.98
N ALA A 187 6.92 3.86 -10.04
CA ALA A 187 5.68 4.23 -9.35
C ALA A 187 5.88 5.26 -8.21
N ALA A 188 7.11 5.40 -7.73
CA ALA A 188 7.49 6.38 -6.72
C ALA A 188 7.45 7.82 -7.25
N VAL A 189 7.37 8.76 -6.31
CA VAL A 189 7.41 10.20 -6.60
C VAL A 189 8.82 10.56 -7.04
N ALA A 190 8.98 11.04 -8.27
CA ALA A 190 10.27 11.21 -8.94
C ALA A 190 11.27 12.05 -8.13
N GLU A 191 10.80 13.13 -7.53
CA GLU A 191 11.61 14.13 -6.82
C GLU A 191 12.16 13.63 -5.48
N VAL A 192 11.61 12.53 -4.94
CA VAL A 192 12.05 11.95 -3.65
C VAL A 192 12.56 10.53 -3.78
N ARG A 193 12.77 10.02 -5.00
CA ARG A 193 13.29 8.65 -5.19
C ARG A 193 14.65 8.51 -4.51
N THR A 194 14.83 7.40 -3.80
CA THR A 194 16.13 7.07 -3.25
C THR A 194 17.07 6.63 -4.36
N SER A 195 18.33 7.02 -4.26
CA SER A 195 19.40 6.55 -5.13
C SER A 195 19.92 5.16 -4.76
N HIS A 196 19.46 4.61 -3.64
CA HIS A 196 20.02 3.41 -3.01
C HIS A 196 18.92 2.56 -2.35
N PRO A 197 17.92 2.11 -3.14
CA PRO A 197 16.79 1.33 -2.64
C PRO A 197 17.18 -0.07 -2.10
N GLU A 198 18.40 -0.54 -2.38
CA GLU A 198 18.96 -1.78 -1.84
C GLU A 198 19.26 -1.70 -0.33
N ARG A 199 19.31 -0.49 0.26
CA ARG A 199 19.54 -0.32 1.70
C ARG A 199 18.25 -0.53 2.48
N LEU A 200 18.12 -1.72 3.05
CA LEU A 200 16.90 -2.16 3.74
C LEU A 200 16.61 -1.44 5.07
N ASN A 201 17.61 -0.85 5.73
CA ASN A 201 17.44 -0.14 7.00
C ASN A 201 17.53 1.38 6.83
N CYS A 202 16.54 1.97 6.15
CA CYS A 202 16.54 3.41 5.85
C CYS A 202 16.66 4.28 7.11
N ARG A 203 16.04 3.85 8.22
CA ARG A 203 15.98 4.57 9.49
C ARG A 203 17.28 4.54 10.29
N GLN A 204 18.27 3.76 9.86
CA GLN A 204 19.62 3.84 10.40
C GLN A 204 20.24 5.22 10.16
N CYS A 205 19.93 5.82 9.01
CA CYS A 205 20.55 7.06 8.55
C CYS A 205 19.53 8.19 8.41
N HIS A 206 18.31 7.88 7.96
CA HIS A 206 17.23 8.85 7.83
C HIS A 206 16.43 8.92 9.13
N VAL A 207 16.60 10.02 9.87
CA VAL A 207 15.91 10.24 11.14
C VAL A 207 14.68 11.14 10.96
N PRO A 208 13.57 10.90 11.69
CA PRO A 208 12.42 11.80 11.70
C PRO A 208 12.83 13.22 12.07
N ARG A 209 12.29 14.20 11.36
CA ARG A 209 12.39 15.60 11.76
C ARG A 209 11.31 15.91 12.78
N THR A 210 11.71 16.14 14.03
CA THR A 210 10.85 16.78 15.02
C THR A 210 10.96 18.30 14.84
N VAL A 211 9.81 18.95 14.69
CA VAL A 211 9.70 20.40 14.87
C VAL A 211 8.86 20.67 16.08
N ASN A 212 9.29 21.64 16.89
CA ASN A 212 8.49 22.17 17.99
C ASN A 212 7.62 23.35 17.52
N ASP A 213 7.51 23.54 16.20
CA ASP A 213 6.68 24.58 15.60
C ASP A 213 5.21 24.22 15.85
N VAL A 214 4.54 25.02 16.69
CA VAL A 214 3.09 24.92 16.86
C VAL A 214 2.44 25.23 15.51
N TYR A 215 1.43 24.44 15.12
CA TYR A 215 0.63 24.75 13.94
C TYR A 215 -0.04 26.12 14.13
N VAL A 216 0.46 27.13 13.43
CA VAL A 216 -0.18 28.44 13.35
C VAL A 216 -0.90 28.49 12.00
N ARG A 217 -2.22 28.67 12.03
CA ARG A 217 -3.04 28.92 10.84
C ARG A 217 -2.59 30.28 10.28
N MET A 218 -1.58 30.28 9.40
CA MET A 218 -1.12 31.51 8.78
C MET A 218 -2.20 32.00 7.82
N ALA A 219 -2.79 33.16 8.10
CA ALA A 219 -3.50 33.93 7.10
C ALA A 219 -2.49 34.29 6.00
N GLN A 220 -2.53 33.58 4.87
CA GLN A 220 -1.71 33.93 3.73
C GLN A 220 -2.24 35.25 3.17
N ARG A 221 -1.42 36.30 3.25
CA ARG A 221 -1.59 37.50 2.42
C ARG A 221 -1.17 37.19 1.00
#